data_AF-A0A498AZW0-F1
#
_entry.id   AF-A0A498AZW0-F1
#
_cell.length_a   1.000
_cell.length_b   1.000
_cell.length_c   1.000
_cell.angle_alpha   90.00
_cell.angle_beta   90.00
_cell.angle_gamma   90.00
#
_symmetry.space_group_name_H-M   'P 1'
#
loop_
_entity.id
_entity.type
_entity.pdbx_description
1 polymer ?
#
loop_
_entity_poly.entity_id
_entity_poly.type
_entity_poly.pdbx_seq_one_letter_code
_entity_poly.pdbx_strand_id
1 'polypeptide(L)'
;MTVDRPRGERAIAPGEVIRVPEDSYRFGVGALTMYVTEVLDRGPFQGAEWVELRGRELNPDGTLRPRERYASVRLDRATVVRVPSR
;
A
#
# COMPACT_ATOMS: atom_id res chain seq x y z
N MET A 1 -22.57 -10.46 23.09
CA MET A 1 -21.29 -11.21 23.16
C MET A 1 -20.29 -10.44 22.32
N THR A 2 -19.62 -9.47 22.95
CA THR A 2 -18.74 -8.51 22.29
C THR A 2 -17.36 -9.15 22.15
N VAL A 3 -16.93 -9.38 20.92
CA VAL A 3 -15.54 -9.77 20.66
C VAL A 3 -14.77 -8.50 20.41
N ASP A 4 -14.25 -7.92 21.48
CA ASP A 4 -13.23 -6.90 21.42
C ASP A 4 -11.96 -7.55 20.84
N ARG A 5 -11.56 -7.16 19.62
CA ARG A 5 -10.25 -7.49 19.08
C ARG A 5 -9.50 -6.17 18.85
N PRO A 6 -8.57 -5.78 19.74
CA PRO A 6 -7.60 -4.75 19.41
C PRO A 6 -6.46 -5.45 18.67
N ARG A 7 -6.59 -5.59 17.35
CA ARG A 7 -5.48 -5.98 16.48
C ARG A 7 -5.42 -4.89 15.42
N GLY A 8 -4.48 -3.94 15.58
CA GLY A 8 -4.34 -2.77 14.71
C GLY A 8 -4.62 -3.15 13.26
N GLU A 9 -5.79 -2.77 12.78
CA GLU A 9 -6.23 -3.05 11.43
C GLU A 9 -5.22 -2.32 10.56
N ARG A 10 -4.33 -3.05 9.89
CA ARG A 10 -3.42 -2.49 8.88
C ARG A 10 -4.30 -2.08 7.70
N ALA A 11 -5.05 -1.01 7.86
CA ALA A 11 -5.87 -0.47 6.82
C ALA A 11 -5.01 0.50 6.03
N ILE A 12 -4.73 0.17 4.76
CA ILE A 12 -4.21 1.15 3.81
C ILE A 12 -5.37 2.05 3.38
N ALA A 13 -5.19 3.35 3.40
CA ALA A 13 -6.22 4.33 3.03
C ALA A 13 -5.71 5.36 2.01
N PRO A 14 -6.60 6.03 1.25
CA PRO A 14 -6.23 7.19 0.45
C PRO A 14 -5.54 8.27 1.29
N GLY A 15 -4.51 8.90 0.73
CA GLY A 15 -3.70 9.91 1.41
C GLY A 15 -2.47 9.34 2.13
N GLU A 16 -2.37 8.02 2.27
CA GLU A 16 -1.20 7.38 2.86
C GLU A 16 -0.08 7.15 1.84
N VAL A 17 1.16 7.14 2.33
CA VAL A 17 2.30 6.61 1.59
C VAL A 17 2.63 5.24 2.13
N ILE A 18 2.73 4.25 1.25
CA ILE A 18 3.11 2.89 1.61
C ILE A 18 4.48 2.55 1.05
N ARG A 19 5.21 1.69 1.76
CA ARG A 19 6.37 0.99 1.26
C ARG A 19 6.09 -0.51 1.23
N VAL A 20 6.37 -1.14 0.11
CA VAL A 20 6.09 -2.56 -0.14
C VAL A 20 7.35 -3.23 -0.70
N PRO A 21 7.81 -4.35 -0.12
CA PRO A 21 8.88 -5.16 -0.69
C PRO A 21 8.52 -5.68 -2.10
N GLU A 22 9.54 -5.92 -2.93
CA GLU A 22 9.37 -6.37 -4.32
C GLU A 22 8.56 -7.67 -4.46
N ASP A 23 8.76 -8.62 -3.55
CA ASP A 23 8.07 -9.91 -3.52
C ASP A 23 6.60 -9.83 -3.05
N SER A 24 6.13 -8.62 -2.72
CA SER A 24 4.89 -8.38 -1.99
C SER A 24 3.92 -7.46 -2.74
N TYR A 25 4.20 -7.16 -4.01
CA TYR A 25 3.27 -6.54 -4.94
C TYR A 25 3.41 -7.14 -6.35
N ARG A 26 2.39 -6.96 -7.19
CA ARG A 26 2.43 -7.46 -8.56
C ARG A 26 2.92 -6.42 -9.56
N PHE A 27 3.75 -6.87 -10.51
CA PHE A 27 4.26 -6.13 -11.67
C PHE A 27 5.14 -4.92 -11.31
N GLY A 28 6.45 -5.15 -11.25
CA GLY A 28 7.48 -4.13 -11.05
C GLY A 28 8.84 -4.75 -10.74
N VAL A 29 9.83 -3.90 -10.54
CA VAL A 29 11.18 -4.27 -10.09
C VAL A 29 11.54 -3.36 -8.92
N GLY A 30 12.15 -3.92 -7.88
CA GLY A 30 12.50 -3.21 -6.65
C GLY A 30 11.31 -2.92 -5.72
N ALA A 31 11.62 -2.39 -4.55
CA ALA A 31 10.62 -1.98 -3.57
C ALA A 31 9.74 -0.84 -4.09
N LEU A 32 8.44 -0.94 -3.87
CA LEU A 32 7.46 0.08 -4.24
C LEU A 32 7.30 1.07 -3.09
N THR A 33 7.42 2.37 -3.38
CA THR A 33 6.96 3.44 -2.49
C THR A 33 5.88 4.22 -3.21
N MET A 34 4.67 4.28 -2.66
CA MET A 34 3.49 4.76 -3.37
C MET A 34 2.61 5.62 -2.49
N TYR A 35 2.24 6.80 -2.99
CA TYR A 35 1.15 7.60 -2.45
C TYR A 35 -0.17 7.05 -2.98
N VAL A 36 -1.05 6.62 -2.08
CA VAL A 36 -2.33 6.01 -2.40
C VAL A 36 -3.37 7.10 -2.65
N THR A 37 -3.97 7.09 -3.84
CA THR A 37 -5.10 7.97 -4.17
C THR A 37 -6.44 7.26 -4.04
N GLU A 38 -6.47 5.94 -4.21
CA GLU A 38 -7.70 5.15 -4.20
C GLU A 38 -7.43 3.71 -3.76
N VAL A 39 -8.38 3.13 -3.03
CA VAL A 39 -8.44 1.70 -2.74
C VAL A 39 -9.56 1.11 -3.60
N LEU A 40 -9.20 0.23 -4.53
CA LEU A 40 -10.10 -0.29 -5.55
C LEU A 40 -10.84 -1.53 -5.07
N ASP A 41 -10.10 -2.48 -4.48
CA ASP A 41 -10.65 -3.75 -4.01
C ASP A 41 -9.80 -4.35 -2.88
N ARG A 42 -10.38 -5.28 -2.12
CA ARG A 42 -9.72 -6.06 -1.08
C ARG A 42 -10.19 -7.49 -1.10
N GLY A 43 -9.27 -8.43 -0.94
CA GLY A 43 -9.66 -9.81 -0.71
C GLY A 43 -8.53 -10.79 -0.53
N PRO A 44 -8.88 -12.02 -0.15
CA PRO A 44 -7.92 -13.10 0.03
C PRO A 44 -7.40 -13.60 -1.33
N PHE A 45 -6.09 -13.71 -1.47
CA PHE A 45 -5.44 -14.35 -2.60
C PHE A 45 -4.17 -15.09 -2.16
N GLN A 46 -4.03 -16.36 -2.58
CA GLN A 46 -2.92 -17.25 -2.21
C GLN A 46 -2.62 -17.28 -0.70
N GLY A 47 -3.67 -17.32 0.13
CA GLY A 47 -3.54 -17.44 1.58
C GLY A 47 -3.11 -16.15 2.31
N ALA A 48 -3.12 -15.00 1.64
CA ALA A 48 -2.88 -13.69 2.25
C ALA A 48 -3.99 -12.70 1.86
N GLU A 49 -4.16 -11.64 2.65
CA GLU A 49 -5.00 -10.49 2.30
C GLU A 49 -4.25 -9.57 1.34
N TRP A 50 -4.90 -9.25 0.22
CA TRP A 50 -4.40 -8.32 -0.79
C TRP A 50 -5.32 -7.12 -0.91
N VAL A 51 -4.73 -5.99 -1.28
CA VAL A 51 -5.45 -4.76 -1.62
C VAL A 51 -5.02 -4.27 -2.99
N GLU A 52 -5.99 -3.88 -3.80
CA GLU A 52 -5.76 -3.23 -5.09
C GLU A 52 -5.80 -1.71 -4.92
N LEU A 53 -4.74 -1.05 -5.37
CA LEU A 53 -4.50 0.36 -5.13
C LEU A 53 -4.29 1.11 -6.43
N ARG A 54 -4.77 2.35 -6.47
CA ARG A 54 -4.37 3.36 -7.44
C ARG A 54 -3.61 4.48 -6.73
N GLY A 55 -2.65 5.06 -7.42
CA GLY A 55 -1.83 6.13 -6.85
C GLY A 55 -0.63 6.48 -7.70
N ARG A 56 0.38 7.06 -7.07
CA ARG A 56 1.61 7.51 -7.75
C ARG A 56 2.82 7.05 -6.96
N GLU A 57 3.82 6.56 -7.67
CA GLU A 57 5.09 6.15 -7.06
C GLU A 57 5.90 7.38 -6.63
N LEU A 58 6.65 7.25 -5.54
CA LEU A 58 7.60 8.25 -5.10
C LEU A 58 9.00 7.91 -5.64
N ASN A 59 9.69 8.92 -6.14
CA ASN A 59 11.14 8.87 -6.35
C ASN A 59 11.86 8.74 -4.99
N PRO A 60 13.14 8.30 -4.98
CA PRO A 60 13.93 8.25 -3.75
C PRO A 60 14.06 9.59 -3.00
N ASP A 61 13.92 10.72 -3.70
CA ASP A 61 13.92 12.07 -3.13
C ASP A 61 12.56 12.50 -2.52
N GLY A 62 11.56 11.62 -2.57
CA GLY A 62 10.22 11.84 -2.05
C GLY A 62 9.25 12.54 -3.01
N THR A 63 9.69 12.91 -4.23
CA THR A 63 8.81 13.53 -5.23
C THR A 63 7.91 12.49 -5.91
N LEU A 64 6.68 12.88 -6.27
CA LEU A 64 5.76 12.00 -6.98
C LEU A 64 6.15 11.87 -8.46
N ARG A 65 6.23 10.64 -8.96
CA ARG A 65 6.28 10.38 -10.39
C ARG A 65 4.95 10.83 -11.04
N PRO A 66 4.97 11.37 -12.27
CA PRO A 66 3.77 11.94 -12.90
C PRO A 66 2.74 10.89 -13.29
N ARG A 67 3.17 9.66 -13.58
CA ARG A 67 2.30 8.58 -14.07
C ARG A 67 1.58 7.89 -12.92
N GLU A 68 0.27 7.70 -13.07
CA GLU A 68 -0.50 6.86 -12.17
C GLU A 68 -0.13 5.38 -12.34
N ARG A 69 -0.17 4.66 -11.22
CA ARG A 69 0.15 3.25 -11.12
C ARG A 69 -0.95 2.51 -10.39
N TYR A 70 -1.23 1.31 -10.89
CA TYR A 70 -2.09 0.32 -10.25
C TYR A 70 -1.20 -0.76 -9.64
N ALA A 71 -1.50 -1.19 -8.42
CA ALA A 71 -0.76 -2.24 -7.75
C ALA A 71 -1.68 -3.10 -6.87
N SER A 72 -1.60 -4.43 -7.01
CA SER A 72 -2.09 -5.36 -6.00
C SER A 72 -0.96 -5.57 -4.98
N VAL A 73 -1.23 -5.29 -3.71
CA VAL A 73 -0.26 -5.27 -2.61
C VAL A 73 -0.69 -6.22 -1.50
N ARG A 74 0.25 -6.99 -0.95
CA ARG A 74 0.04 -7.80 0.25
C ARG A 74 -0.06 -6.92 1.50
N LEU A 75 -1.19 -7.00 2.19
CA LEU A 75 -1.49 -6.14 3.33
C LEU A 75 -0.57 -6.41 4.54
N ASP A 76 -0.17 -7.66 4.75
CA ASP A 76 0.74 -8.09 5.81
C ASP A 76 2.20 -7.66 5.59
N ARG A 77 2.55 -7.24 4.37
CA ARG A 77 3.91 -6.85 3.97
C ARG A 77 4.05 -5.37 3.62
N ALA A 78 2.94 -4.67 3.44
CA ALA A 78 2.95 -3.23 3.28
C ALA A 78 3.13 -2.51 4.63
N THR A 79 3.91 -1.43 4.61
CA THR A 79 4.10 -0.54 5.74
C THR A 79 3.68 0.87 5.35
N VAL A 80 2.76 1.47 6.11
CA VAL A 80 2.45 2.90 5.99
C VAL A 80 3.64 3.69 6.53
N VAL A 81 4.22 4.56 5.70
CA VAL A 81 5.32 5.44 6.07
C VAL A 81 4.78 6.85 6.24
N ARG A 82 5.09 7.48 7.39
CA ARG A 82 4.82 8.91 7.56
C ARG A 82 5.83 9.69 6.74
N VAL A 83 5.38 10.37 5.70
CA VAL A 83 6.18 11.40 5.05
C VAL A 83 5.97 12.68 5.85
N PRO A 84 7.03 13.35 6.33
CA PRO A 84 6.87 14.62 7.03
C PRO A 84 6.19 15.61 6.09
N SER A 85 5.02 16.11 6.49
CA SER A 85 4.34 17.22 5.85
C SER A 85 5.31 18.40 5.82
N ARG A 86 5.58 18.96 4.64
CA ARG A 86 6.24 20.28 4.54
C ARG A 86 5.27 21.39 4.92
#